data_AF-A0AAV9BYA5-F1
#
_entry.id   AF-A0AAV9BYA5-F1
#
_cell.length_a   1.000
_cell.length_b   1.000
_cell.length_c   1.000
_cell.angle_alpha   90.00
_cell.angle_beta   90.00
_cell.angle_gamma   90.00
#
_symmetry.space_group_name_H-M   'P 1'
#
loop_
_entity.id
_entity.type
_entity.pdbx_description
1 polymer ?
#
loop_
_entity_poly.entity_id
_entity_poly.type
_entity_poly.pdbx_seq_one_letter_code
_entity_poly.pdbx_strand_id
1 'polypeptide(L)'
;MKDHPDKNPDPESRKLFVKVANAYEILKDESTRAQYDYAIAHPEEVFYNTARYYQAYYGHKTDPRAVLVGLLLAVSALQYLNQWTRYTQAINMVKKTPAYKNRLQALKFEKSGGVVNKKKGHKHINKDMEDEFSKELELQISGAEKPSLWKLLAVRFLLLPYMLGKLLFWKSCWVWRYQIKKAPYSWDDACYLTRTSLKAPPESWWSLDEATKADLVQRRLWEKGNMERYLTEMKKETKRRR
;
A
#
# COMPACT_ATOMS: atom_id res chain seq x y z
N MET A 1 6.11 18.94 -56.45
CA MET A 1 4.69 19.01 -56.07
C MET A 1 4.05 20.17 -56.80
N LYS A 2 2.98 19.91 -57.57
CA LYS A 2 2.26 20.92 -58.37
C LYS A 2 1.42 21.86 -57.50
N ASP A 3 0.88 21.34 -56.39
CA ASP A 3 -0.09 22.07 -55.54
C ASP A 3 0.52 22.63 -54.25
N HIS A 4 1.85 22.77 -54.19
CA HIS A 4 2.50 23.36 -53.01
C HIS A 4 2.10 24.85 -52.90
N PRO A 5 1.76 25.36 -51.70
CA PRO A 5 1.24 26.72 -51.53
C PRO A 5 2.22 27.82 -51.98
N ASP A 6 3.52 27.52 -51.98
CA ASP A 6 4.58 28.41 -52.48
C ASP A 6 4.68 28.46 -54.02
N LYS A 7 4.13 27.46 -54.72
CA LYS A 7 4.16 27.35 -56.19
C LYS A 7 2.83 27.68 -56.85
N ASN A 8 1.73 27.54 -56.11
CA ASN A 8 0.40 27.90 -56.56
C ASN A 8 -0.35 28.64 -55.43
N PRO A 9 -0.58 29.97 -55.55
CA PRO A 9 -1.22 30.78 -54.52
C PRO A 9 -2.75 30.62 -54.49
N ASP A 10 -3.33 29.78 -55.35
CA ASP A 10 -4.76 29.53 -55.40
C ASP A 10 -5.28 28.85 -54.10
N PRO A 11 -6.35 29.37 -53.47
CA PRO A 11 -6.91 28.79 -52.24
C PRO A 11 -7.33 27.32 -52.37
N GLU A 12 -7.74 26.84 -53.56
CA GLU A 12 -8.10 25.42 -53.76
C GLU A 12 -6.88 24.50 -53.76
N SER A 13 -5.74 24.99 -54.28
CA SER A 13 -4.48 24.24 -54.29
C SER A 13 -4.00 23.91 -52.88
N ARG A 14 -4.21 24.82 -51.93
CA ARG A 14 -3.93 24.58 -50.51
C ARG A 14 -4.78 23.44 -49.92
N LYS A 15 -6.06 23.34 -50.29
CA LYS A 15 -6.95 22.26 -49.83
C LYS A 15 -6.53 20.91 -50.40
N LEU A 16 -6.17 20.87 -51.68
CA LEU A 16 -5.66 19.67 -52.33
C LEU A 16 -4.35 19.20 -51.70
N PHE A 17 -3.43 20.13 -51.41
CA PHE A 17 -2.18 19.83 -50.71
C PHE A 17 -2.41 19.15 -49.37
N VAL A 18 -3.34 19.65 -48.54
CA VAL A 18 -3.67 19.03 -47.24
C VAL A 18 -4.22 17.62 -47.42
N LYS A 19 -5.11 17.39 -48.40
CA LYS A 19 -5.65 16.04 -48.68
C LYS A 19 -4.56 15.07 -49.11
N VAL A 20 -3.66 15.51 -50.00
CA VAL A 20 -2.53 14.70 -50.48
C VAL A 20 -1.55 14.41 -49.34
N ALA A 21 -1.28 15.38 -48.48
CA ALA A 21 -0.45 15.18 -47.30
C ALA A 21 -1.05 14.14 -46.34
N ASN A 22 -2.35 14.26 -46.02
CA ASN A 22 -3.04 13.30 -45.16
C ASN A 22 -3.05 11.89 -45.77
N ALA A 23 -3.31 11.76 -47.07
CA ALA A 23 -3.26 10.49 -47.77
C ALA A 23 -1.85 9.88 -47.72
N TYR A 24 -0.81 10.71 -47.91
CA TYR A 24 0.57 10.27 -47.79
C TYR A 24 0.89 9.82 -46.36
N GLU A 25 0.47 10.54 -45.31
CA GLU A 25 0.71 10.14 -43.92
C GLU A 25 0.08 8.79 -43.58
N ILE A 26 -1.18 8.57 -43.97
CA ILE A 26 -1.89 7.31 -43.73
C ILE A 26 -1.26 6.16 -44.52
N LEU A 27 -0.91 6.40 -45.78
CA LEU A 27 -0.40 5.35 -46.65
C LEU A 27 1.10 5.11 -46.48
N LYS A 28 1.88 6.03 -45.91
CA LYS A 28 3.34 5.89 -45.78
C LYS A 28 3.72 4.75 -44.83
N ASP A 29 3.04 4.64 -43.69
CA ASP A 29 3.28 3.57 -42.72
C ASP A 29 2.39 2.35 -43.03
N GLU A 30 3.00 1.17 -43.02
CA GLU A 30 2.32 -0.10 -43.30
C GLU A 30 1.22 -0.37 -42.25
N SER A 31 1.46 0.03 -41.00
CA SER A 31 0.53 -0.18 -39.90
C SER A 31 -0.76 0.64 -40.03
N THR A 32 -0.65 1.91 -40.47
CA THR A 32 -1.78 2.82 -40.69
C THR A 32 -2.48 2.52 -42.00
N ARG A 33 -1.74 2.07 -43.02
CA ARG A 33 -2.31 1.59 -44.29
C ARG A 33 -3.20 0.37 -44.06
N ALA A 34 -2.71 -0.64 -43.34
CA ALA A 34 -3.51 -1.83 -43.02
C ALA A 34 -4.77 -1.50 -42.20
N GLN A 35 -4.69 -0.50 -41.31
CA GLN A 35 -5.85 0.01 -40.55
C GLN A 35 -6.89 0.66 -41.46
N TYR A 36 -6.43 1.44 -42.44
CA TYR A 36 -7.28 2.08 -43.42
C TYR A 36 -7.96 1.05 -44.34
N ASP A 37 -7.20 0.08 -44.84
CA ASP A 37 -7.73 -1.01 -45.67
C ASP A 37 -8.77 -1.85 -44.92
N TYR A 38 -8.53 -2.13 -43.62
CA TYR A 38 -9.50 -2.80 -42.76
C TYR A 38 -10.78 -1.98 -42.59
N ALA A 39 -10.66 -0.67 -42.37
CA ALA A 39 -11.83 0.19 -42.21
C ALA A 39 -12.67 0.30 -43.49
N ILE A 40 -12.05 0.18 -44.67
CA ILE A 40 -12.76 0.09 -45.96
C ILE A 40 -13.48 -1.26 -46.08
N ALA A 41 -12.83 -2.35 -45.67
CA ALA A 41 -13.41 -3.69 -45.73
C ALA A 41 -14.57 -3.91 -44.73
N HIS A 42 -14.52 -3.23 -43.58
CA HIS A 42 -15.47 -3.38 -42.47
C HIS A 42 -16.09 -2.03 -42.04
N PRO A 43 -16.91 -1.40 -42.88
CA PRO A 43 -17.54 -0.11 -42.55
C PRO A 43 -18.54 -0.21 -41.39
N GLU A 44 -19.05 -1.41 -41.08
CA GLU A 44 -19.98 -1.69 -39.98
C GLU A 44 -19.33 -1.51 -38.59
N GLU A 45 -18.02 -1.70 -38.47
CA GLU A 45 -17.27 -1.64 -37.20
C GLU A 45 -16.84 -0.21 -36.83
N VAL A 46 -17.77 0.75 -36.91
CA VAL A 46 -17.50 2.18 -36.73
C VAL A 46 -16.76 2.48 -35.43
N PHE A 47 -17.18 1.88 -34.31
CA PHE A 47 -16.55 2.10 -33.00
C PHE A 47 -15.12 1.56 -32.93
N TYR A 48 -14.87 0.41 -33.55
CA TYR A 48 -13.54 -0.20 -33.55
C TYR A 48 -12.57 0.58 -34.45
N ASN A 49 -13.03 0.93 -35.65
CA ASN A 49 -12.26 1.72 -36.62
C ASN A 49 -11.92 3.11 -36.09
N THR A 50 -12.89 3.79 -35.46
CA THR A 50 -12.65 5.09 -34.81
C THR A 50 -11.67 4.96 -33.65
N ALA A 51 -11.82 3.96 -32.78
CA ALA A 51 -10.90 3.73 -31.67
C ALA A 51 -9.45 3.52 -32.16
N ARG A 52 -9.24 2.71 -33.21
CA ARG A 52 -7.91 2.51 -33.82
C ARG A 52 -7.36 3.79 -34.43
N TYR A 53 -8.18 4.58 -35.12
CA TYR A 53 -7.76 5.88 -35.66
C TYR A 53 -7.26 6.81 -34.54
N TYR A 54 -8.03 6.97 -33.47
CA TYR A 54 -7.63 7.79 -32.32
C TYR A 54 -6.39 7.22 -31.61
N GLN A 55 -6.27 5.90 -31.51
CA GLN A 55 -5.10 5.26 -30.92
C GLN A 55 -3.85 5.44 -31.79
N ALA A 56 -3.94 5.39 -33.11
CA ALA A 56 -2.79 5.60 -33.99
C ALA A 56 -2.33 7.08 -33.98
N TYR A 57 -3.29 8.02 -33.92
CA TYR A 57 -2.98 9.45 -33.98
C TYR A 57 -2.59 10.05 -32.62
N TYR A 58 -3.31 9.69 -31.54
CA TYR A 58 -3.11 10.22 -30.19
C TYR A 58 -2.54 9.20 -29.21
N GLY A 59 -2.24 7.99 -29.67
CA GLY A 59 -1.62 6.96 -28.84
C GLY A 59 -0.34 7.49 -28.22
N HIS A 60 -0.23 7.27 -26.91
CA HIS A 60 0.99 7.56 -26.18
C HIS A 60 2.15 6.76 -26.78
N LYS A 61 3.16 7.47 -27.28
CA LYS A 61 4.38 6.89 -27.86
C LYS A 61 5.28 6.23 -26.81
N THR A 62 5.05 6.53 -25.53
CA THR A 62 5.75 5.94 -24.39
C THR A 62 4.92 4.84 -23.76
N ASP A 63 5.59 3.83 -23.23
CA ASP A 63 4.93 2.76 -22.49
C ASP A 63 4.29 3.32 -21.21
N PRO A 64 2.94 3.36 -21.11
CA PRO A 64 2.26 3.94 -19.95
C PRO A 64 2.62 3.19 -18.66
N ARG A 65 2.96 1.90 -18.78
CA ARG A 65 3.43 1.06 -17.67
C ARG A 65 4.73 1.58 -17.06
N ALA A 66 5.69 1.99 -17.89
CA ALA A 66 6.97 2.53 -17.43
C ALA A 66 6.76 3.85 -16.68
N VAL A 67 5.84 4.69 -17.18
CA VAL A 67 5.45 5.94 -16.50
C VAL A 67 4.84 5.66 -15.13
N LEU A 68 3.97 4.66 -15.01
CA LEU A 68 3.37 4.27 -13.72
C LEU A 68 4.42 3.75 -12.73
N VAL A 69 5.37 2.93 -13.18
CA VAL A 69 6.47 2.46 -12.33
C VAL A 69 7.37 3.62 -11.89
N GLY A 70 7.70 4.54 -12.81
CA GLY A 70 8.46 5.74 -12.50
C GLY A 70 7.76 6.63 -11.48
N LEU A 71 6.45 6.84 -11.65
CA LEU A 71 5.61 7.58 -10.70
C LEU A 71 5.59 6.90 -9.33
N LEU A 72 5.40 5.58 -9.28
CA LEU A 72 5.40 4.81 -8.03
C LEU A 72 6.73 4.96 -7.29
N LEU A 73 7.86 4.89 -8.00
CA LEU A 73 9.19 5.08 -7.41
C LEU A 73 9.38 6.52 -6.92
N ALA A 74 8.97 7.52 -7.70
CA ALA A 74 9.05 8.93 -7.32
C ALA A 74 8.23 9.24 -6.05
N VAL A 75 6.99 8.76 -6.00
CA VAL A 75 6.13 8.89 -4.81
C VAL A 75 6.73 8.16 -3.62
N SER A 76 7.27 6.96 -3.81
CA SER A 76 7.93 6.20 -2.75
C SER A 76 9.19 6.91 -2.23
N ALA A 77 9.95 7.56 -3.09
CA ALA A 77 11.12 8.34 -2.70
C ALA A 77 10.71 9.60 -1.90
N LEU A 78 9.71 10.35 -2.37
CA LEU A 78 9.16 11.50 -1.64
C LEU A 78 8.59 11.09 -0.28
N GLN A 79 7.91 9.95 -0.21
CA GLN A 79 7.42 9.37 1.04
C GLN A 79 8.58 9.09 2.01
N TYR A 80 9.65 8.45 1.55
CA TYR A 80 10.83 8.17 2.38
C TYR A 80 11.50 9.45 2.88
N LEU A 81 11.70 10.43 2.00
CA LEU A 81 12.30 11.73 2.36
C LEU A 81 11.44 12.47 3.40
N ASN A 82 10.12 12.44 3.24
CA ASN A 82 9.20 13.03 4.22
C ASN A 82 9.28 12.30 5.57
N GLN A 83 9.25 10.96 5.58
CA GLN A 83 9.43 10.17 6.80
C GLN A 83 10.76 10.45 7.49
N TRP A 84 11.85 10.53 6.71
CA TRP A 84 13.18 10.88 7.21
C TRP A 84 13.17 12.27 7.85
N THR A 85 12.61 13.26 7.17
CA THR A 85 12.55 14.65 7.65
C THR A 85 11.74 14.75 8.94
N ARG A 86 10.57 14.11 9.00
CA ARG A 86 9.72 14.05 10.20
C ARG A 86 10.43 13.34 11.36
N TYR A 87 11.14 12.25 11.08
CA TYR A 87 11.93 11.54 12.08
C TYR A 87 13.05 12.41 12.66
N THR A 88 13.83 13.07 11.80
CA THR A 88 14.90 13.99 12.24
C THR A 88 14.34 15.15 13.05
N GLN A 89 13.23 15.75 12.62
CA GLN A 89 12.56 16.83 13.37
C GLN A 89 12.08 16.37 14.74
N ALA A 90 11.46 15.19 14.82
CA ALA A 90 10.96 14.63 16.07
C ALA A 90 12.11 14.33 17.06
N ILE A 91 13.21 13.74 16.59
CA ILE A 91 14.41 13.53 17.42
C ILE A 91 14.94 14.86 17.93
N ASN A 92 15.07 15.85 17.05
CA ASN A 92 15.60 17.17 17.43
C ASN A 92 14.70 17.86 18.47
N MET A 93 13.39 17.64 18.40
CA MET A 93 12.44 18.15 19.40
C MET A 93 12.62 17.43 20.74
N VAL A 94 12.69 16.09 20.75
CA VAL A 94 12.89 15.30 21.97
C VAL A 94 14.22 15.63 22.64
N LYS A 95 15.30 15.80 21.86
CA LYS A 95 16.61 16.21 22.37
C LYS A 95 16.60 17.56 23.09
N LYS A 96 15.68 18.47 22.72
CA LYS A 96 15.53 19.78 23.38
C LYS A 96 14.76 19.69 24.70
N THR A 97 13.92 18.66 24.89
CA THR A 97 13.07 18.49 26.08
C THR A 97 13.91 18.27 27.35
N PRO A 98 13.56 18.88 28.50
CA PRO A 98 14.30 18.69 29.75
C PRO A 98 14.29 17.24 30.22
N ALA A 99 13.21 16.48 29.99
CA ALA A 99 13.12 15.05 30.32
C ALA A 99 14.22 14.21 29.65
N TYR A 100 14.55 14.53 28.39
CA TYR A 100 15.63 13.85 27.67
C TYR A 100 16.99 14.19 28.28
N LYS A 101 17.25 15.48 28.54
CA LYS A 101 18.51 15.94 29.14
C LYS A 101 18.73 15.33 30.53
N ASN A 102 17.68 15.25 31.34
CA ASN A 102 17.73 14.65 32.67
C ASN A 102 18.03 13.14 32.59
N ARG A 103 17.39 12.41 31.67
CA ARG A 103 17.68 10.98 31.45
C ARG A 103 19.09 10.74 30.92
N LEU A 104 19.54 11.55 29.96
CA LEU A 104 20.90 11.48 29.44
C LEU A 104 21.93 11.74 30.56
N GLN A 105 21.65 12.69 31.43
CA GLN A 105 22.51 13.01 32.57
C GLN A 105 22.51 11.87 33.61
N ALA A 106 21.37 11.24 33.88
CA ALA A 106 21.29 10.06 34.75
C ALA A 106 22.14 8.89 34.22
N LEU A 107 22.03 8.57 32.93
CA LEU A 107 22.86 7.53 32.30
C LEU A 107 24.35 7.86 32.32
N LYS A 108 24.72 9.14 32.11
CA LYS A 108 26.10 9.59 32.26
C LYS A 108 26.60 9.33 33.69
N PHE A 109 25.79 9.61 34.71
CA PHE A 109 26.15 9.38 36.11
C PHE A 109 26.28 7.89 36.47
N GLU A 110 25.37 7.04 35.97
CA GLU A 110 25.41 5.59 36.18
C GLU A 110 26.69 4.98 35.61
N LYS A 111 27.07 5.34 34.36
CA LYS A 111 28.29 4.84 33.72
C LYS A 111 29.57 5.47 34.27
N SER A 112 29.53 6.73 34.71
CA SER A 112 30.71 7.38 35.31
C SER A 112 30.90 7.03 36.80
N GLY A 113 30.08 6.14 37.37
CA GLY A 113 30.19 5.68 38.76
C GLY A 113 30.09 6.81 39.79
N GLY A 114 29.40 7.91 39.48
CA GLY A 114 29.29 9.07 40.37
C GLY A 114 30.56 9.93 40.53
N VAL A 115 31.67 9.63 39.84
CA VAL A 115 32.91 10.42 39.95
C VAL A 115 32.86 11.62 39.00
N VAL A 116 32.35 12.75 39.49
CA VAL A 116 32.47 14.04 38.78
C VAL A 116 33.90 14.55 38.95
N ASN A 117 34.82 14.10 38.10
CA ASN A 117 36.14 14.70 38.01
C ASN A 117 36.01 16.11 37.40
N LYS A 118 35.87 17.11 38.28
CA LYS A 118 36.05 18.54 37.99
C LYS A 118 37.51 18.83 37.63
N LYS A 119 38.03 18.31 36.52
CA LYS A 119 39.31 18.79 35.95
C LYS A 119 39.40 18.49 34.45
N LYS A 120 39.12 19.57 33.69
CA LYS A 120 39.90 20.07 32.55
C LYS A 120 40.36 19.02 31.50
N GLY A 121 39.72 19.03 30.34
CA GLY A 121 40.28 18.49 29.10
C GLY A 121 39.22 17.88 28.18
N HIS A 122 39.34 18.12 26.87
CA HIS A 122 38.60 17.46 25.80
C HIS A 122 37.10 17.77 25.59
N LYS A 123 36.88 18.87 24.87
CA LYS A 123 35.64 19.18 24.15
C LYS A 123 35.29 18.15 23.06
N HIS A 124 36.23 17.27 22.67
CA HIS A 124 36.08 16.31 21.57
C HIS A 124 35.47 14.98 21.99
N ILE A 125 35.69 14.52 23.23
CA ILE A 125 35.22 13.20 23.71
C ILE A 125 33.73 13.25 24.08
N ASN A 126 33.21 14.42 24.48
CA ASN A 126 31.82 14.56 24.91
C ASN A 126 30.79 14.37 23.78
N LYS A 127 31.11 14.74 22.53
CA LYS A 127 30.13 14.71 21.45
C LYS A 127 29.88 13.28 20.94
N ASP A 128 30.96 12.51 20.76
CA ASP A 128 30.86 11.12 20.33
C ASP A 128 30.21 10.25 21.41
N MET A 129 30.55 10.46 22.69
CA MET A 129 29.88 9.81 23.82
C MET A 129 28.40 10.23 23.94
N GLU A 130 28.08 11.51 23.76
CA GLU A 130 26.69 11.97 23.75
C GLU A 130 25.88 11.37 22.61
N ASP A 131 26.48 11.18 21.44
CA ASP A 131 25.85 10.53 20.30
C ASP A 131 25.72 9.01 20.52
N GLU A 132 26.65 8.37 21.22
CA GLU A 132 26.57 6.96 21.63
C GLU A 132 25.46 6.75 22.67
N PHE A 133 25.41 7.57 23.72
CA PHE A 133 24.32 7.53 24.69
C PHE A 133 22.97 7.90 24.06
N SER A 134 22.95 8.85 23.12
CA SER A 134 21.74 9.18 22.36
C SER A 134 21.26 8.04 21.45
N LYS A 135 22.15 7.16 21.01
CA LYS A 135 21.81 5.95 20.26
C LYS A 135 21.31 4.83 21.18
N GLU A 136 21.87 4.72 22.38
CA GLU A 136 21.48 3.73 23.40
C GLU A 136 20.14 4.06 24.07
N LEU A 137 19.81 5.35 24.25
CA LEU A 137 18.43 5.78 24.40
C LEU A 137 17.71 5.54 23.07
N GLU A 138 17.26 4.31 22.83
CA GLU A 138 16.21 4.06 21.84
C GLU A 138 14.97 4.84 22.28
N LEU A 139 14.89 6.09 21.87
CA LEU A 139 13.72 6.91 22.05
C LEU A 139 12.63 6.25 21.22
N GLN A 140 11.77 5.49 21.89
CA GLN A 140 10.45 5.15 21.36
C GLN A 140 9.64 6.44 21.28
N ILE A 141 9.95 7.26 20.26
CA ILE A 141 9.20 8.47 19.96
C ILE A 141 7.88 8.02 19.35
N SER A 142 6.84 7.97 20.18
CA SER A 142 5.47 7.75 19.71
C SER A 142 5.13 8.81 18.66
N GLY A 143 4.91 8.39 17.40
CA GLY A 143 4.56 9.26 16.28
C GLY A 143 5.68 9.53 15.26
N ALA A 144 6.94 9.16 15.53
CA ALA A 144 8.04 9.29 14.57
C ALA A 144 8.92 8.03 14.58
N GLU A 145 8.46 7.01 13.87
CA GLU A 145 9.17 5.75 13.72
C GLU A 145 10.32 5.88 12.71
N LYS A 146 11.41 5.15 12.94
CA LYS A 146 12.56 5.13 12.02
C LYS A 146 12.07 4.74 10.61
N PRO A 147 12.49 5.46 9.56
CA PRO A 147 12.02 5.16 8.21
C PRO A 147 12.41 3.72 7.85
N SER A 148 11.39 2.89 7.64
CA SER A 148 11.54 1.46 7.37
C SER A 148 11.25 1.18 5.91
N LEU A 149 12.18 0.49 5.26
CA LEU A 149 12.06 0.12 3.85
C LEU A 149 10.84 -0.79 3.60
N TRP A 150 10.45 -1.59 4.59
CA TRP A 150 9.27 -2.47 4.51
C TRP A 150 7.94 -1.71 4.46
N LYS A 151 7.91 -0.47 4.99
CA LYS A 151 6.71 0.39 4.97
C LYS A 151 6.62 1.26 3.73
N LEU A 152 7.58 1.16 2.80
CA LEU A 152 7.55 1.88 1.53
C LEU A 152 6.38 1.41 0.67
N LEU A 153 5.70 2.36 0.03
CA LEU A 153 4.59 2.05 -0.86
C LEU A 153 5.00 1.10 -1.99
N ALA A 154 6.19 1.28 -2.57
CA ALA A 154 6.68 0.41 -3.64
C ALA A 154 6.83 -1.06 -3.17
N VAL A 155 7.44 -1.28 -2.00
CA VAL A 155 7.65 -2.62 -1.44
C VAL A 155 6.31 -3.25 -1.06
N ARG A 156 5.40 -2.47 -0.46
CA ARG A 156 4.05 -2.94 -0.13
C ARG A 156 3.25 -3.31 -1.38
N PHE A 157 3.33 -2.51 -2.45
CA PHE A 157 2.65 -2.78 -3.71
C PHE A 157 3.16 -4.06 -4.36
N LEU A 158 4.46 -4.33 -4.26
CA LEU A 158 5.09 -5.54 -4.77
C LEU A 158 4.72 -6.79 -3.95
N LEU A 159 4.54 -6.66 -2.63
CA LEU A 159 4.11 -7.75 -1.74
C LEU A 159 2.59 -7.98 -1.72
N LEU A 160 1.80 -6.98 -2.08
CA LEU A 160 0.34 -7.04 -2.11
C LEU A 160 -0.20 -8.22 -2.95
N PRO A 161 0.25 -8.47 -4.20
CA PRO A 161 -0.23 -9.61 -4.98
C PRO A 161 0.08 -10.94 -4.31
N TYR A 162 1.24 -11.07 -3.64
CA TYR A 162 1.58 -12.28 -2.90
C TYR A 162 0.63 -12.51 -1.71
N MET A 163 0.37 -11.47 -0.91
CA MET A 163 -0.56 -11.55 0.22
C MET A 163 -2.00 -11.83 -0.24
N LEU A 164 -2.46 -11.17 -1.31
CA LEU A 164 -3.77 -11.45 -1.90
C LEU A 164 -3.85 -12.88 -2.44
N GLY A 165 -2.82 -13.35 -3.13
CA GLY A 165 -2.77 -14.73 -3.64
C GLY A 165 -2.89 -15.75 -2.52
N LYS A 166 -2.15 -15.58 -1.41
CA LYS A 166 -2.25 -16.44 -0.23
C LYS A 166 -3.66 -16.43 0.37
N LEU A 167 -4.28 -15.25 0.48
CA LEU A 167 -5.65 -15.11 1.00
C LEU A 167 -6.68 -15.77 0.07
N LEU A 168 -6.56 -15.55 -1.24
CA LEU A 168 -7.43 -16.14 -2.25
C LEU A 168 -7.31 -17.66 -2.27
N PHE A 169 -6.09 -18.19 -2.18
CA PHE A 169 -5.85 -19.62 -2.07
C PHE A 169 -6.50 -20.19 -0.80
N TRP A 170 -6.26 -19.57 0.36
CA TRP A 170 -6.87 -19.99 1.61
C TRP A 170 -8.41 -19.96 1.54
N LYS A 171 -9.00 -18.91 0.98
CA LYS A 171 -10.45 -18.79 0.77
C LYS A 171 -10.99 -19.83 -0.22
N SER A 172 -10.28 -20.10 -1.29
CA SER A 172 -10.66 -21.11 -2.29
C SER A 172 -10.64 -22.51 -1.67
N CYS A 173 -9.59 -22.84 -0.93
CA CYS A 173 -9.51 -24.07 -0.16
C CYS A 173 -10.63 -24.18 0.89
N TRP A 174 -10.96 -23.08 1.57
CA TRP A 174 -12.04 -23.01 2.55
C TRP A 174 -13.40 -23.29 1.91
N VAL A 175 -13.72 -22.61 0.81
CA VAL A 175 -14.97 -22.80 0.05
C VAL A 175 -15.08 -24.24 -0.43
N TRP A 176 -14.01 -24.79 -1.00
CA TRP A 176 -14.00 -26.17 -1.47
C TRP A 176 -14.21 -27.18 -0.33
N ARG A 177 -13.51 -27.00 0.80
CA ARG A 177 -13.60 -27.91 1.94
C ARG A 177 -14.97 -27.88 2.63
N TYR A 178 -15.52 -26.69 2.82
CA TYR A 178 -16.71 -26.51 3.67
C TYR A 178 -18.02 -26.31 2.91
N GLN A 179 -18.00 -25.68 1.73
CA GLN A 179 -19.22 -25.51 0.94
C GLN A 179 -19.46 -26.66 -0.05
N ILE A 180 -18.41 -27.12 -0.73
CA ILE A 180 -18.55 -28.18 -1.75
C ILE A 180 -18.51 -29.57 -1.08
N LYS A 181 -17.46 -29.86 -0.32
CA LYS A 181 -17.32 -31.17 0.35
C LYS A 181 -18.18 -31.34 1.60
N LYS A 182 -18.78 -30.27 2.12
CA LYS A 182 -19.59 -30.26 3.35
C LYS A 182 -18.92 -31.00 4.54
N ALA A 183 -17.60 -30.91 4.63
CA ALA A 183 -16.85 -31.51 5.72
C ALA A 183 -17.17 -30.80 7.05
N PRO A 184 -17.13 -31.48 8.21
CA PRO A 184 -17.24 -30.83 9.51
C PRO A 184 -16.09 -29.84 9.71
N TYR A 185 -16.37 -28.70 10.35
CA TYR A 185 -15.34 -27.71 10.67
C TYR A 185 -14.27 -28.31 11.59
N SER A 186 -13.01 -28.13 11.22
CA SER A 186 -11.89 -28.38 12.13
C SER A 186 -12.03 -27.50 13.38
N TRP A 187 -11.49 -27.95 14.51
CA TRP A 187 -11.49 -27.17 15.75
C TRP A 187 -10.96 -25.75 15.55
N ASP A 188 -9.81 -25.60 14.90
CA ASP A 188 -9.19 -24.30 14.66
C ASP A 188 -10.06 -23.39 13.78
N ASP A 189 -10.74 -23.99 12.80
CA ASP A 189 -11.60 -23.29 11.85
C ASP A 189 -12.92 -22.86 12.53
N ALA A 190 -13.44 -23.68 13.44
CA ALA A 190 -14.58 -23.36 14.28
C ALA A 190 -14.25 -22.27 15.33
N CYS A 191 -13.06 -22.32 15.93
CA CYS A 191 -12.52 -21.25 16.78
C CYS A 191 -12.39 -19.93 16.01
N TYR A 192 -11.85 -19.98 14.78
CA TYR A 192 -11.73 -18.81 13.92
C TYR A 192 -13.11 -18.19 13.62
N LEU A 193 -14.09 -19.02 13.23
CA LEU A 193 -15.46 -18.57 12.95
C LEU A 193 -16.15 -17.97 14.18
N THR A 194 -16.02 -18.61 15.34
CA THR A 194 -16.58 -18.16 16.63
C THR A 194 -15.98 -16.81 17.04
N ARG A 195 -14.66 -16.65 16.93
CA ARG A 195 -13.99 -15.38 17.20
C ARG A 195 -14.47 -14.28 16.25
N THR A 196 -14.60 -14.61 14.96
CA THR A 196 -15.08 -13.66 13.94
C THR A 196 -16.53 -13.25 14.18
N SER A 197 -17.41 -14.15 14.61
CA SER A 197 -18.80 -13.81 14.94
C SER A 197 -18.92 -12.94 16.19
N LEU A 198 -18.08 -13.19 17.19
CA LEU A 198 -17.99 -12.37 18.42
C LEU A 198 -17.32 -11.00 18.20
N LYS A 199 -16.65 -10.78 17.06
CA LYS A 199 -15.85 -9.58 16.77
C LYS A 199 -14.77 -9.30 17.83
N ALA A 200 -14.28 -10.36 18.47
CA ALA A 200 -13.28 -10.26 19.53
C ALA A 200 -11.87 -10.09 18.94
N PRO A 201 -11.03 -9.18 19.49
CA PRO A 201 -9.64 -9.07 19.07
C PRO A 201 -8.88 -10.38 19.35
N PRO A 202 -7.83 -10.72 18.58
CA PRO A 202 -7.09 -11.97 18.71
C PRO A 202 -6.59 -12.24 20.13
N GLU A 203 -6.06 -11.20 20.77
CA GLU A 203 -5.51 -11.26 22.13
C GLU A 203 -6.56 -11.70 23.16
N SER A 204 -7.76 -11.13 23.07
CA SER A 204 -8.86 -11.47 23.98
C SER A 204 -9.34 -12.91 23.80
N TRP A 205 -9.21 -13.47 22.60
CA TRP A 205 -9.56 -14.87 22.35
C TRP A 205 -8.51 -15.80 22.93
N TRP A 206 -7.22 -15.47 22.77
CA TRP A 206 -6.14 -16.29 23.31
C TRP A 206 -6.09 -16.31 24.83
N SER A 207 -6.43 -15.20 25.49
CA SER A 207 -6.48 -15.11 26.96
C SER A 207 -7.68 -15.82 27.61
N LEU A 208 -8.64 -16.35 26.83
CA LEU A 208 -9.76 -17.12 27.38
C LEU A 208 -9.33 -18.53 27.76
N ASP A 209 -9.93 -19.05 28.84
CA ASP A 209 -9.79 -20.45 29.25
C ASP A 209 -10.27 -21.41 28.16
N GLU A 210 -9.60 -22.56 28.04
CA GLU A 210 -9.89 -23.55 27.01
C GLU A 210 -11.31 -24.14 27.16
N ALA A 211 -11.78 -24.31 28.41
CA ALA A 211 -13.15 -24.75 28.69
C ALA A 211 -14.20 -23.75 28.16
N THR A 212 -13.94 -22.46 28.33
CA THR A 212 -14.82 -21.39 27.84
C THR A 212 -14.80 -21.33 26.32
N LYS A 213 -13.62 -21.48 25.68
CA LYS A 213 -13.52 -21.59 24.22
C LYS A 213 -14.32 -22.78 23.69
N ALA A 214 -14.25 -23.92 24.38
CA ALA A 214 -14.99 -25.11 23.99
C ALA A 214 -16.51 -24.94 24.07
N ASP A 215 -17.03 -24.35 25.15
CA ASP A 215 -18.47 -24.05 25.26
C ASP A 215 -18.93 -23.11 24.13
N LEU A 216 -18.16 -22.05 23.85
CA LEU A 216 -18.48 -21.09 22.78
C LEU A 216 -18.47 -21.74 21.39
N VAL A 217 -17.51 -22.63 21.11
CA VAL A 217 -17.42 -23.36 19.84
C VAL A 217 -18.55 -24.39 19.72
N GLN A 218 -18.87 -25.10 20.81
CA GLN A 218 -19.95 -26.10 20.83
C GLN A 218 -21.32 -25.46 20.58
N ARG A 219 -21.54 -24.24 21.06
CA ARG A 219 -22.74 -23.43 20.77
C ARG A 219 -22.86 -22.96 19.32
N ARG A 220 -21.83 -23.15 18.49
CA ARG A 220 -21.79 -22.76 17.06
C ARG A 220 -22.22 -21.32 16.85
N LEU A 221 -21.57 -20.38 17.55
CA LEU A 221 -21.92 -18.95 17.51
C LEU A 221 -21.71 -18.28 16.14
N TRP A 222 -21.17 -19.00 15.15
CA TRP A 222 -21.14 -18.55 13.76
C TRP A 222 -22.50 -18.66 13.06
N GLU A 223 -23.45 -19.41 13.62
CA GLU A 223 -24.84 -19.41 13.20
C GLU A 223 -25.58 -18.23 13.83
N LYS A 224 -26.23 -17.40 13.00
CA LYS A 224 -26.88 -16.15 13.45
C LYS A 224 -27.88 -16.37 14.59
N GLY A 225 -28.71 -17.41 14.51
CA GLY A 225 -29.71 -17.70 15.53
C GLY A 225 -29.10 -18.07 16.90
N ASN A 226 -27.97 -18.79 16.90
CA ASN A 226 -27.28 -19.16 18.14
C ASN A 226 -26.57 -17.95 18.76
N MET A 227 -26.00 -17.08 17.93
CA MET A 227 -25.39 -15.82 18.37
C MET A 227 -26.42 -14.89 19.03
N GLU A 228 -27.61 -14.74 18.45
CA GLU A 228 -28.68 -13.94 19.02
C GLU A 228 -29.14 -14.49 20.37
N ARG A 229 -29.33 -15.81 20.48
CA ARG A 229 -29.65 -16.49 21.74
C ARG A 229 -28.60 -16.21 22.80
N TYR A 230 -27.32 -16.41 22.48
CA TYR A 230 -26.21 -16.13 23.39
C TYR A 230 -26.19 -14.67 23.87
N LEU A 231 -26.38 -13.71 22.96
CA LEU A 231 -26.45 -12.29 23.34
C LEU A 231 -27.65 -11.99 24.26
N THR A 232 -28.79 -12.65 24.04
CA THR A 232 -29.95 -12.49 24.94
C THR A 232 -29.73 -13.12 26.31
N GLU A 233 -29.05 -14.27 26.39
CA GLU A 233 -28.66 -14.91 27.65
C GLU A 233 -27.70 -14.02 28.44
N MET A 234 -26.63 -13.54 27.81
CA MET A 234 -25.68 -12.61 28.42
C MET A 234 -26.36 -11.33 28.94
N LYS A 235 -27.31 -10.76 28.17
CA LYS A 235 -28.09 -9.60 28.62
C LYS A 235 -28.96 -9.91 29.84
N LYS A 236 -29.57 -11.11 29.91
CA LYS A 236 -30.38 -11.54 31.05
C LYS A 236 -29.51 -11.78 32.29
N GLU A 237 -28.33 -12.38 32.13
CA GLU A 237 -27.40 -12.60 33.24
C GLU A 237 -26.86 -11.29 33.82
N THR A 238 -26.46 -10.34 32.97
CA THR A 238 -26.01 -9.02 33.45
C THR A 238 -27.12 -8.27 34.19
N LYS A 239 -28.38 -8.42 33.76
CA LYS A 239 -29.55 -7.85 34.47
C LYS A 239 -29.87 -8.56 35.78
N ARG A 240 -29.52 -9.84 35.94
CA ARG A 240 -29.69 -10.58 37.21
C ARG A 240 -28.60 -10.27 38.22
N ARG A 241 -27.42 -9.85 37.76
CA ARG A 241 -26.26 -9.50 38.60
C ARG A 241 -26.22 -8.03 39.05
N ARG A 242 -27.05 -7.18 38.44
CA ARG A 242 -27.30 -5.79 38.87
C ARG A 242 -28.54 -5.75 39.73
#